data_AF-W9ZCJ3-F1
#
_entry.id   AF-W9ZCJ3-F1
#
_cell.length_a   1.000
_cell.length_b   1.000
_cell.length_c   1.000
_cell.angle_alpha   90.00
_cell.angle_beta   90.00
_cell.angle_gamma   90.00
#
_symmetry.space_group_name_H-M   'P 1'
#
loop_
_entity.id
_entity.type
_entity.pdbx_description
1 polymer ?
#
loop_
_entity_poly.entity_id
_entity_poly.type
_entity_poly.pdbx_seq_one_letter_code
_entity_poly.pdbx_strand_id
1 'polypeptide(L)'
;MADISEQKFKAVYQNLRSTFRSGKTKDLRWRKLQLKQLFWLLDENEAAFIDSLAQDLHRHAFESLMADINEAKKAILEALDHLEEWARGTAPPEAGFIYGTLGKAWIRKEPLGLVLVIGAWNFPISTLVDVAIAAIAAGNAVIMKPSEMAPHTESLIASLVPKYMDTSAISVVCAKPAQMAFILDHQFDFIFYTGSTQVGRIIASAAAKHVTPTALELGGQAPAIVTKTADINTAAKRLVNAKLQNLGQICVCVNHVFADPSIHDELVTRMIYWLKTMLENGNDTLARIINDKHFDRLERLIQTTEGHIAYTGEHVSAERYIHPTIVEGVTMSDSLLSHEIFGPVLPVIKAEAKKAIQIINDMPHPLALYVFSQSQKEIDEILSSTQSGGVTINDVAIHADVPSAPFGGVGNSGHGSYHGKWGFDTFSHNRTVVTLPGWIDRFTEWRYPPFNIANRPEIDAGKPNFKKGETLEEQRVGKSWFAAIPVLGYLFR
;
A
#
# COMPACT_ATOMS: atom_id res chain seq x y z
N MET A 1 14.81 19.38 -14.76
CA MET A 1 13.84 19.69 -15.83
C MET A 1 12.99 20.90 -15.43
N ALA A 2 12.44 21.67 -16.37
CA ALA A 2 11.52 22.75 -16.02
C ALA A 2 10.15 22.18 -15.61
N ASP A 3 9.54 22.76 -14.58
CA ASP A 3 8.20 22.36 -14.11
C ASP A 3 7.18 22.49 -15.25
N ILE A 4 6.19 21.59 -15.30
CA ILE A 4 5.17 21.63 -16.35
C ILE A 4 4.32 22.91 -16.26
N SER A 5 4.08 23.56 -17.40
CA SER A 5 3.11 24.66 -17.49
C SER A 5 1.68 24.11 -17.58
N GLU A 6 0.69 24.89 -17.13
CA GLU A 6 -0.72 24.51 -17.23
C GLU A 6 -1.14 24.20 -18.67
N GLN A 7 -0.71 25.00 -19.64
CA GLN A 7 -1.00 24.77 -21.06
C GLN A 7 -0.43 23.44 -21.56
N LYS A 8 0.82 23.11 -21.19
CA LYS A 8 1.46 21.85 -21.57
C LYS A 8 0.77 20.66 -20.91
N PHE A 9 0.43 20.78 -19.63
CA PHE A 9 -0.31 19.75 -18.91
C PHE A 9 -1.69 19.49 -19.55
N LYS A 10 -2.43 20.54 -19.90
CA LYS A 10 -3.73 20.42 -20.57
C LYS A 10 -3.64 19.63 -21.88
N ALA A 11 -2.59 19.87 -22.68
CA ALA A 11 -2.37 19.12 -23.91
C ALA A 11 -2.08 17.63 -23.65
N VAL A 12 -1.22 17.33 -22.65
CA VAL A 12 -0.93 15.95 -22.22
C VAL A 12 -2.22 15.25 -21.75
N TYR A 13 -2.99 15.90 -20.88
CA TYR A 13 -4.25 15.38 -20.35
C TYR A 13 -5.26 15.07 -21.48
N GLN A 14 -5.45 15.99 -22.43
CA GLN A 14 -6.37 15.80 -23.54
C GLN A 14 -5.95 14.65 -24.46
N ASN A 15 -4.65 14.54 -24.76
CA ASN A 15 -4.10 13.46 -25.57
C ASN A 15 -4.36 12.09 -24.93
N LEU A 16 -4.02 11.94 -23.65
CA LEU A 16 -4.20 10.69 -22.91
C LEU A 16 -5.68 10.28 -22.81
N ARG A 17 -6.58 11.23 -22.53
CA ARG A 17 -8.03 10.99 -22.53
C ARG A 17 -8.54 10.56 -23.91
N SER A 18 -8.05 11.17 -24.98
CA SER A 18 -8.41 10.80 -26.36
C SER A 18 -7.96 9.37 -26.69
N THR A 19 -6.72 9.03 -26.33
CA THR A 19 -6.17 7.68 -26.53
C THR A 19 -6.94 6.62 -25.75
N PHE A 20 -7.29 6.88 -24.48
CA PHE A 20 -8.13 5.96 -23.72
C PHE A 20 -9.50 5.74 -24.41
N ARG A 21 -10.14 6.83 -24.86
CA ARG A 21 -11.44 6.78 -25.55
C ARG A 21 -11.40 6.02 -26.88
N SER A 22 -10.26 5.98 -27.57
CA SER A 22 -10.06 5.16 -28.78
C SER A 22 -10.17 3.65 -28.51
N GLY A 23 -10.05 3.22 -27.24
CA GLY A 23 -10.03 1.82 -26.86
C GLY A 23 -8.65 1.14 -26.97
N LYS A 24 -7.60 1.87 -27.38
CA LYS A 24 -6.23 1.33 -27.54
C LYS A 24 -5.75 0.57 -26.30
N THR A 25 -5.92 1.15 -25.11
CA THR A 25 -5.44 0.57 -23.85
C THR A 25 -6.23 -0.67 -23.40
N LYS A 26 -7.38 -0.95 -24.02
CA LYS A 26 -8.19 -2.13 -23.70
C LYS A 26 -7.57 -3.42 -24.24
N ASP A 27 -6.78 -3.36 -25.31
CA ASP A 27 -6.12 -4.54 -25.90
C ASP A 27 -5.08 -5.14 -24.94
N LEU A 28 -5.26 -6.39 -24.55
CA LEU A 28 -4.33 -7.10 -23.66
C LEU A 28 -2.92 -7.19 -24.25
N ARG A 29 -2.77 -7.25 -25.57
CA ARG A 29 -1.46 -7.25 -26.24
C ARG A 29 -0.74 -5.92 -26.04
N TRP A 30 -1.47 -4.79 -26.10
CA TRP A 30 -0.91 -3.48 -25.79
C TRP A 30 -0.43 -3.43 -24.34
N ARG A 31 -1.24 -3.91 -23.39
CA ARG A 31 -0.88 -3.96 -21.97
C ARG A 31 0.38 -4.80 -21.73
N LYS A 32 0.44 -6.02 -22.29
CA LYS A 32 1.63 -6.89 -22.23
C LYS A 32 2.87 -6.22 -22.82
N LEU A 33 2.71 -5.52 -23.94
CA LEU A 33 3.82 -4.80 -24.55
C LEU A 33 4.34 -3.68 -23.64
N GLN A 34 3.46 -2.87 -23.05
CA GLN A 34 3.87 -1.81 -22.13
C GLN A 34 4.58 -2.35 -20.89
N LEU A 35 4.06 -3.44 -20.30
CA LEU A 35 4.70 -4.10 -19.16
C LEU A 35 6.10 -4.63 -19.52
N LYS A 36 6.27 -5.26 -20.69
CA LYS A 36 7.59 -5.70 -21.18
C LYS A 36 8.54 -4.53 -21.42
N GLN A 37 8.06 -3.43 -22.00
CA GLN A 37 8.87 -2.23 -22.22
C GLN A 37 9.29 -1.59 -20.89
N LEU A 38 8.42 -1.60 -19.89
CA LEU A 38 8.75 -1.15 -18.54
C LEU A 38 9.80 -2.05 -17.87
N PHE A 39 9.75 -3.37 -18.09
CA PHE A 39 10.80 -4.28 -17.63
C PHE A 39 12.16 -3.91 -18.25
N TRP A 40 12.22 -3.74 -19.57
CA TRP A 40 13.46 -3.36 -20.26
C TRP A 40 13.95 -1.96 -19.88
N LEU A 41 13.03 -1.02 -19.62
CA LEU A 41 13.38 0.29 -19.08
C LEU A 41 14.15 0.15 -17.76
N LEU A 42 13.69 -0.71 -16.84
CA LEU A 42 14.38 -0.94 -15.56
C LEU A 42 15.67 -1.75 -15.73
N ASP A 43 15.65 -2.80 -16.54
CA ASP A 43 16.76 -3.73 -16.73
C ASP A 43 17.95 -3.10 -17.46
N GLU A 44 17.72 -2.43 -18.59
CA GLU A 44 18.78 -1.83 -19.40
C GLU A 44 19.38 -0.57 -18.76
N ASN A 45 18.66 0.03 -17.80
CA ASN A 45 19.07 1.27 -17.12
C ASN A 45 19.34 1.06 -15.62
N GLU A 46 19.53 -0.18 -15.17
CA GLU A 46 19.70 -0.54 -13.75
C GLU A 46 20.82 0.28 -13.07
N ALA A 47 21.98 0.38 -13.72
CA ALA A 47 23.10 1.19 -13.21
C ALA A 47 22.73 2.67 -13.05
N ALA A 48 22.01 3.25 -14.02
CA ALA A 48 21.58 4.64 -13.94
C ALA A 48 20.56 4.86 -12.80
N PHE A 49 19.68 3.89 -12.54
CA PHE A 49 18.77 3.95 -11.40
C PHE A 49 19.51 3.87 -10.07
N ILE A 50 20.46 2.95 -9.94
CA ILE A 50 21.34 2.86 -8.75
C ILE A 50 22.04 4.21 -8.52
N ASP A 51 22.63 4.80 -9.56
CA ASP A 51 23.32 6.09 -9.46
C ASP A 51 22.38 7.23 -9.08
N SER A 52 21.14 7.24 -9.59
CA SER A 52 20.16 8.26 -9.25
C SER A 52 19.71 8.16 -7.78
N LEU A 53 19.49 6.94 -7.28
CA LEU A 53 19.13 6.67 -5.88
C LEU A 53 20.30 6.99 -4.94
N ALA A 54 21.54 6.73 -5.36
CA ALA A 54 22.72 7.14 -4.62
C ALA A 54 22.84 8.67 -4.53
N GLN A 55 22.49 9.41 -5.59
CA GLN A 55 22.49 10.88 -5.56
C GLN A 55 21.37 11.46 -4.68
N ASP A 56 20.16 10.90 -4.76
CA ASP A 56 19.00 11.40 -4.01
C ASP A 56 19.07 11.02 -2.52
N LEU A 57 19.44 9.77 -2.21
CA LEU A 57 19.29 9.16 -0.89
C LEU A 57 20.60 8.62 -0.30
N HIS A 58 21.72 8.68 -1.03
CA HIS A 58 22.96 7.98 -0.68
C HIS A 58 22.73 6.47 -0.47
N ARG A 59 21.74 5.90 -1.16
CA ARG A 59 21.36 4.51 -0.95
C ARG A 59 22.38 3.59 -1.59
N HIS A 60 22.85 2.62 -0.82
CA HIS A 60 23.77 1.60 -1.31
C HIS A 60 23.13 0.76 -2.43
N ALA A 61 23.92 0.38 -3.44
CA ALA A 61 23.46 -0.32 -4.63
C ALA A 61 22.63 -1.57 -4.32
N PHE A 62 23.06 -2.38 -3.33
CA PHE A 62 22.31 -3.57 -2.92
C PHE A 62 20.92 -3.24 -2.38
N GLU A 63 20.79 -2.19 -1.58
CA GLU A 63 19.51 -1.78 -1.02
C GLU A 63 18.59 -1.20 -2.12
N SER A 64 19.14 -0.41 -3.04
CA SER A 64 18.42 0.08 -4.23
C SER A 64 17.88 -1.05 -5.09
N LEU A 65 18.68 -2.10 -5.30
CA LEU A 65 18.26 -3.30 -6.04
C LEU A 65 17.16 -4.05 -5.29
N MET A 66 17.30 -4.21 -3.98
CA MET A 66 16.38 -4.99 -3.15
C MET A 66 15.00 -4.32 -3.02
N ALA A 67 14.95 -3.02 -2.77
CA ALA A 67 13.74 -2.32 -2.29
C ALA A 67 13.08 -1.38 -3.31
N ASP A 68 13.68 -1.17 -4.49
CA ASP A 68 13.10 -0.31 -5.54
C ASP A 68 13.08 -1.04 -6.89
N ILE A 69 14.22 -1.55 -7.34
CA ILE A 69 14.38 -2.01 -8.74
C ILE A 69 13.86 -3.44 -8.95
N ASN A 70 14.36 -4.41 -8.18
CA ASN A 70 13.99 -5.82 -8.40
C ASN A 70 12.58 -6.14 -7.91
N GLU A 71 12.06 -5.39 -6.94
CA GLU A 71 10.66 -5.49 -6.52
C GLU A 71 9.73 -5.15 -7.70
N ALA A 72 9.94 -4.00 -8.34
CA ALA A 72 9.19 -3.60 -9.53
C ALA A 72 9.32 -4.60 -10.68
N LYS A 73 10.54 -5.11 -10.95
CA LYS A 73 10.76 -6.14 -11.98
C LYS A 73 9.97 -7.41 -11.69
N LYS A 74 9.91 -7.87 -10.43
CA LYS A 74 9.09 -9.03 -10.02
C LYS A 74 7.61 -8.76 -10.20
N ALA A 75 7.11 -7.58 -9.82
CA ALA A 75 5.71 -7.19 -10.00
C ALA A 75 5.31 -7.15 -11.48
N ILE A 76 6.22 -6.74 -12.38
CA ILE A 76 5.99 -6.80 -13.84
C ILE A 76 5.84 -8.24 -14.31
N LEU A 77 6.74 -9.13 -13.88
CA LEU A 77 6.70 -10.54 -14.27
C LEU A 77 5.42 -11.22 -13.79
N GLU A 78 5.03 -11.00 -12.53
CA GLU A 78 3.75 -11.49 -11.99
C GLU A 78 2.56 -10.97 -12.81
N ALA A 79 2.52 -9.67 -13.12
CA ALA A 79 1.47 -9.10 -13.94
C ALA A 79 1.44 -9.73 -15.35
N LEU A 80 2.59 -9.98 -15.97
CA LEU A 80 2.67 -10.62 -17.29
C LEU A 80 2.14 -12.06 -17.28
N ASP A 81 2.44 -12.82 -16.22
CA ASP A 81 2.05 -14.21 -16.06
C ASP A 81 0.54 -14.35 -15.84
N HIS A 82 -0.07 -13.41 -15.10
CA HIS A 82 -1.47 -13.52 -14.69
C HIS A 82 -2.44 -12.57 -15.40
N LEU A 83 -1.99 -11.63 -16.24
CA LEU A 83 -2.84 -10.59 -16.84
C LEU A 83 -4.11 -11.14 -17.52
N GLU A 84 -4.00 -12.22 -18.28
CA GLU A 84 -5.14 -12.80 -19.01
C GLU A 84 -6.15 -13.45 -18.06
N GLU A 85 -5.67 -14.04 -16.97
CA GLU A 85 -6.51 -14.56 -15.90
C GLU A 85 -7.25 -13.43 -15.20
N TRP A 86 -6.52 -12.38 -14.81
CA TRP A 86 -7.07 -11.23 -14.10
C TRP A 86 -8.11 -10.46 -14.91
N ALA A 87 -7.87 -10.30 -16.21
CA ALA A 87 -8.78 -9.64 -17.14
C ALA A 87 -10.00 -10.50 -17.52
N ARG A 88 -9.98 -11.80 -17.21
CA ARG A 88 -11.09 -12.71 -17.51
C ARG A 88 -12.28 -12.35 -16.63
N GLY A 89 -13.45 -12.20 -17.26
CA GLY A 89 -14.68 -12.06 -16.50
C GLY A 89 -15.00 -13.32 -15.71
N THR A 90 -15.63 -13.16 -14.55
CA THR A 90 -16.03 -14.29 -13.68
C THR A 90 -17.54 -14.36 -13.55
N ALA A 91 -18.09 -15.56 -13.30
CA ALA A 91 -19.51 -15.67 -12.96
C ALA A 91 -19.76 -15.05 -11.57
N PRO A 92 -20.87 -14.33 -11.34
CA PRO A 92 -21.24 -13.90 -10.00
C PRO A 92 -21.49 -15.13 -9.12
N PRO A 93 -20.94 -15.16 -7.89
CA PRO A 93 -21.32 -16.18 -6.92
C PRO A 93 -22.84 -16.17 -6.73
N GLU A 94 -23.44 -17.36 -6.66
CA GLU A 94 -24.86 -17.54 -6.33
C GLU A 94 -25.87 -16.94 -7.32
N ALA A 95 -25.47 -16.69 -8.58
CA ALA A 95 -26.38 -16.17 -9.62
C ALA A 95 -27.59 -17.09 -9.96
N GLY A 96 -27.60 -18.32 -9.45
CA GLY A 96 -28.71 -19.26 -9.57
C GLY A 96 -29.06 -19.65 -11.02
N PHE A 97 -30.19 -20.34 -11.19
CA PHE A 97 -30.61 -20.82 -12.50
C PHE A 97 -31.03 -19.68 -13.44
N ILE A 98 -31.80 -18.70 -12.94
CA ILE A 98 -32.33 -17.61 -13.78
C ILE A 98 -31.20 -16.70 -14.26
N TYR A 99 -30.38 -16.14 -13.37
CA TYR A 99 -29.36 -15.18 -13.79
C TYR A 99 -28.07 -15.87 -14.25
N GLY A 100 -27.64 -16.94 -13.56
CA GLY A 100 -26.42 -17.67 -13.89
C GLY A 100 -26.57 -18.56 -15.13
N THR A 101 -27.50 -19.51 -15.12
CA THR A 101 -27.65 -20.48 -16.21
C THR A 101 -28.33 -19.89 -17.44
N LEU A 102 -29.53 -19.31 -17.26
CA LEU A 102 -30.31 -18.76 -18.37
C LEU A 102 -29.78 -17.40 -18.81
N GLY A 103 -29.52 -16.51 -17.85
CA GLY A 103 -29.05 -15.15 -18.08
C GLY A 103 -27.58 -15.03 -18.44
N LYS A 104 -26.79 -16.12 -18.26
CA LYS A 104 -25.33 -16.16 -18.45
C LYS A 104 -24.62 -14.98 -17.81
N ALA A 105 -25.04 -14.62 -16.58
CA ALA A 105 -24.50 -13.48 -15.90
C ALA A 105 -22.98 -13.63 -15.69
N TRP A 106 -22.23 -12.56 -15.97
CA TRP A 106 -20.80 -12.47 -15.68
C TRP A 106 -20.43 -11.08 -15.18
N ILE A 107 -19.30 -10.99 -14.48
CA ILE A 107 -18.66 -9.77 -14.03
C ILE A 107 -17.51 -9.49 -14.98
N ARG A 108 -17.63 -8.46 -15.80
CA ARG A 108 -16.59 -8.00 -16.73
C ARG A 108 -15.68 -7.00 -16.03
N LYS A 109 -14.36 -7.14 -16.22
CA LYS A 109 -13.35 -6.19 -15.74
C LYS A 109 -13.13 -5.10 -16.79
N GLU A 110 -13.41 -3.84 -16.45
CA GLU A 110 -13.22 -2.69 -17.34
C GLU A 110 -12.20 -1.72 -16.73
N PRO A 111 -11.25 -1.17 -17.50
CA PRO A 111 -10.40 -0.10 -16.99
C PRO A 111 -11.24 1.12 -16.60
N LEU A 112 -10.81 1.86 -15.59
CA LEU A 112 -11.47 3.07 -15.10
C LEU A 112 -11.33 4.23 -16.09
N GLY A 113 -10.14 4.44 -16.63
CA GLY A 113 -9.89 5.51 -17.60
C GLY A 113 -8.48 6.10 -17.57
N LEU A 114 -8.41 7.40 -17.35
CA LEU A 114 -7.17 8.14 -17.11
C LEU A 114 -6.93 8.22 -15.61
N VAL A 115 -5.85 7.59 -15.17
CA VAL A 115 -5.45 7.56 -13.76
C VAL A 115 -4.24 8.44 -13.51
N LEU A 116 -4.22 9.09 -12.34
CA LEU A 116 -3.07 9.84 -11.85
C LEU A 116 -2.39 9.03 -10.74
N VAL A 117 -1.12 8.71 -10.92
CA VAL A 117 -0.28 8.03 -9.93
C VAL A 117 0.75 9.01 -9.41
N ILE A 118 0.72 9.30 -8.11
CA ILE A 118 1.64 10.22 -7.44
C ILE A 118 2.54 9.41 -6.50
N GLY A 119 3.80 9.25 -6.88
CA GLY A 119 4.80 8.49 -6.13
C GLY A 119 5.44 9.30 -5.01
N ALA A 120 5.99 8.59 -4.01
CA ALA A 120 6.74 9.18 -2.91
C ALA A 120 8.24 9.27 -3.25
N TRP A 121 9.02 9.91 -2.39
CA TRP A 121 10.47 10.08 -2.58
C TRP A 121 11.31 9.04 -1.88
N ASN A 122 10.75 8.35 -0.89
CA ASN A 122 11.52 7.46 -0.03
C ASN A 122 11.79 6.11 -0.69
N PHE A 123 10.94 5.65 -1.61
CA PHE A 123 11.25 4.60 -2.59
C PHE A 123 10.73 5.09 -3.95
N PRO A 124 11.50 5.96 -4.62
CA PRO A 124 10.99 6.80 -5.70
C PRO A 124 10.69 6.03 -6.99
N ILE A 125 11.13 4.78 -7.09
CA ILE A 125 10.80 3.87 -8.18
C ILE A 125 9.59 3.01 -7.77
N SER A 126 9.68 2.19 -6.73
CA SER A 126 8.63 1.21 -6.37
C SER A 126 7.28 1.88 -6.11
N THR A 127 7.24 2.95 -5.30
CA THR A 127 5.97 3.65 -4.98
C THR A 127 5.29 4.30 -6.18
N LEU A 128 6.00 4.51 -7.29
CA LEU A 128 5.45 5.05 -8.53
C LEU A 128 5.16 3.94 -9.55
N VAL A 129 6.13 3.05 -9.75
CA VAL A 129 6.16 2.05 -10.82
C VAL A 129 5.24 0.88 -10.49
N ASP A 130 5.19 0.40 -9.25
CA ASP A 130 4.32 -0.72 -8.86
C ASP A 130 2.84 -0.39 -9.07
N VAL A 131 2.48 0.85 -8.74
CA VAL A 131 1.13 1.37 -8.95
C VAL A 131 0.85 1.55 -10.45
N ALA A 132 1.83 2.06 -11.21
CA ALA A 132 1.70 2.20 -12.66
C ALA A 132 1.54 0.83 -13.36
N ILE A 133 2.25 -0.21 -12.90
CA ILE A 133 2.12 -1.60 -13.37
C ILE A 133 0.67 -2.06 -13.22
N ALA A 134 0.10 -1.90 -12.03
CA ALA A 134 -1.29 -2.28 -11.76
C ALA A 134 -2.29 -1.52 -12.65
N ALA A 135 -2.11 -0.21 -12.81
CA ALA A 135 -2.97 0.62 -13.67
C ALA A 135 -2.89 0.23 -15.16
N ILE A 136 -1.68 -0.02 -15.67
CA ILE A 136 -1.43 -0.46 -17.05
C ILE A 136 -2.01 -1.86 -17.27
N ALA A 137 -1.79 -2.78 -16.33
CA ALA A 137 -2.36 -4.13 -16.37
C ALA A 137 -3.90 -4.09 -16.43
N ALA A 138 -4.53 -3.22 -15.65
CA ALA A 138 -5.97 -3.00 -15.69
C ALA A 138 -6.47 -2.32 -16.99
N GLY A 139 -5.58 -1.72 -17.78
CA GLY A 139 -5.86 -1.15 -19.11
C GLY A 139 -6.14 0.34 -19.13
N ASN A 140 -5.63 1.07 -18.14
CA ASN A 140 -5.81 2.50 -18.01
C ASN A 140 -4.78 3.30 -18.83
N ALA A 141 -5.12 4.53 -19.17
CA ALA A 141 -4.12 5.54 -19.50
C ALA A 141 -3.57 6.12 -18.18
N VAL A 142 -2.28 6.44 -18.13
CA VAL A 142 -1.58 6.74 -16.87
C VAL A 142 -0.80 8.05 -16.96
N ILE A 143 -1.00 8.93 -15.98
CA ILE A 143 -0.05 10.00 -15.66
C ILE A 143 0.75 9.57 -14.43
N MET A 144 2.06 9.47 -14.58
CA MET A 144 3.01 9.23 -13.50
C MET A 144 3.58 10.57 -13.03
N LYS A 145 3.40 10.89 -11.75
CA LYS A 145 3.99 12.06 -11.09
C LYS A 145 5.04 11.56 -10.09
N PRO A 146 6.33 11.49 -10.48
CA PRO A 146 7.42 11.21 -9.54
C PRO A 146 7.56 12.34 -8.50
N SER A 147 8.19 12.06 -7.37
CA SER A 147 8.43 13.06 -6.34
C SER A 147 9.57 14.01 -6.71
N GLU A 148 9.33 15.32 -6.59
CA GLU A 148 10.35 16.36 -6.83
C GLU A 148 11.45 16.38 -5.76
N MET A 149 11.23 15.68 -4.63
CA MET A 149 12.22 15.55 -3.56
C MET A 149 13.34 14.56 -3.90
N ALA A 150 13.16 13.71 -4.92
CA ALA A 150 14.16 12.82 -5.48
C ALA A 150 14.47 13.24 -6.94
N PRO A 151 15.09 14.42 -7.16
CA PRO A 151 15.18 15.07 -8.46
C PRO A 151 16.00 14.27 -9.49
N HIS A 152 17.00 13.49 -9.06
CA HIS A 152 17.80 12.69 -9.98
C HIS A 152 16.98 11.52 -10.53
N THR A 153 16.25 10.82 -9.66
CA THR A 153 15.35 9.74 -10.02
C THR A 153 14.17 10.26 -10.85
N GLU A 154 13.54 11.37 -10.45
CA GLU A 154 12.49 12.04 -11.22
C GLU A 154 12.96 12.35 -12.65
N SER A 155 14.15 12.95 -12.77
CA SER A 155 14.68 13.33 -14.07
C SER A 155 15.00 12.12 -14.94
N LEU A 156 15.52 11.05 -14.35
CA LEU A 156 15.81 9.82 -15.06
C LEU A 156 14.52 9.18 -15.60
N ILE A 157 13.51 8.99 -14.75
CA ILE A 157 12.20 8.42 -15.14
C ILE A 157 11.56 9.25 -16.25
N ALA A 158 11.51 10.57 -16.10
CA ALA A 158 10.94 11.47 -17.11
C ALA A 158 11.68 11.42 -18.45
N SER A 159 12.99 11.13 -18.45
CA SER A 159 13.78 11.00 -19.67
C SER A 159 13.67 9.63 -20.34
N LEU A 160 13.44 8.57 -19.56
CA LEU A 160 13.42 7.19 -20.04
C LEU A 160 12.03 6.74 -20.50
N VAL A 161 10.97 7.06 -19.74
CA VAL A 161 9.60 6.59 -20.07
C VAL A 161 9.21 6.89 -21.53
N PRO A 162 9.47 8.08 -22.11
CA PRO A 162 9.15 8.36 -23.52
C PRO A 162 9.92 7.54 -24.56
N LYS A 163 11.06 6.93 -24.19
CA LYS A 163 11.90 6.12 -25.08
C LYS A 163 11.42 4.67 -25.21
N TYR A 164 10.75 4.17 -24.17
CA TYR A 164 10.30 2.77 -24.08
C TYR A 164 8.79 2.63 -24.23
N MET A 165 8.02 3.58 -23.69
CA MET A 165 6.59 3.43 -23.51
C MET A 165 5.77 4.25 -24.50
N ASP A 166 4.51 3.85 -24.67
CA ASP A 166 3.55 4.53 -25.52
C ASP A 166 3.10 5.88 -24.94
N THR A 167 3.79 6.94 -25.37
CA THR A 167 3.54 8.33 -24.94
C THR A 167 2.15 8.86 -25.26
N SER A 168 1.37 8.17 -26.10
CA SER A 168 -0.02 8.52 -26.34
C SER A 168 -0.96 8.12 -25.19
N ALA A 169 -0.56 7.17 -24.33
CA ALA A 169 -1.37 6.61 -23.24
C ALA A 169 -0.67 6.64 -21.87
N ILE A 170 0.65 6.84 -21.83
CA ILE A 170 1.45 6.89 -20.60
C ILE A 170 2.34 8.14 -20.64
N SER A 171 2.29 8.97 -19.60
CA SER A 171 3.10 10.19 -19.54
C SER A 171 3.67 10.42 -18.15
N VAL A 172 4.86 11.02 -18.10
CA VAL A 172 5.48 11.48 -16.85
C VAL A 172 5.31 12.99 -16.75
N VAL A 173 4.81 13.45 -15.61
CA VAL A 173 4.62 14.87 -15.31
C VAL A 173 5.46 15.24 -14.09
N CYS A 174 6.57 15.93 -14.30
CA CYS A 174 7.34 16.55 -13.23
C CYS A 174 6.60 17.81 -12.74
N ALA A 175 6.24 17.83 -11.47
CA ALA A 175 5.43 18.88 -10.87
C ALA A 175 5.82 19.06 -9.40
N LYS A 176 5.78 20.30 -8.92
CA LYS A 176 5.94 20.66 -7.50
C LYS A 176 4.57 20.99 -6.91
N PRO A 177 4.47 21.27 -5.59
CA PRO A 177 3.19 21.58 -4.96
C PRO A 177 2.42 22.72 -5.65
N ALA A 178 3.13 23.70 -6.22
CA ALA A 178 2.53 24.82 -6.96
C ALA A 178 1.75 24.38 -8.21
N GLN A 179 2.22 23.36 -8.93
CA GLN A 179 1.55 22.86 -10.14
C GLN A 179 0.41 21.88 -9.82
N MET A 180 0.45 21.23 -8.66
CA MET A 180 -0.57 20.23 -8.28
C MET A 180 -1.99 20.82 -8.23
N ALA A 181 -2.14 22.11 -7.93
CA ALA A 181 -3.44 22.77 -7.89
C ALA A 181 -4.19 22.70 -9.23
N PHE A 182 -3.56 23.09 -10.35
CA PHE A 182 -4.20 23.01 -11.66
C PHE A 182 -4.26 21.58 -12.21
N ILE A 183 -3.32 20.71 -11.83
CA ILE A 183 -3.33 19.29 -12.21
C ILE A 183 -4.59 18.62 -11.62
N LEU A 184 -4.80 18.78 -10.31
CA LEU A 184 -5.93 18.18 -9.58
C LEU A 184 -7.28 18.86 -9.87
N ASP A 185 -7.29 19.99 -10.57
CA ASP A 185 -8.54 20.61 -11.06
C ASP A 185 -9.13 19.83 -12.26
N HIS A 186 -8.35 18.96 -12.90
CA HIS A 186 -8.83 18.11 -13.97
C HIS A 186 -9.50 16.84 -13.42
N GLN A 187 -10.52 16.34 -14.14
CA GLN A 187 -11.20 15.10 -13.79
C GLN A 187 -10.32 13.89 -14.12
N PHE A 188 -9.91 13.12 -13.11
CA PHE A 188 -9.32 11.79 -13.29
C PHE A 188 -10.37 10.71 -13.02
N ASP A 189 -10.19 9.55 -13.61
CA ASP A 189 -11.08 8.40 -13.36
C ASP A 189 -10.61 7.61 -12.11
N PHE A 190 -9.37 7.83 -11.66
CA PHE A 190 -8.83 7.39 -10.38
C PHE A 190 -7.58 8.22 -10.01
N ILE A 191 -7.36 8.49 -8.72
CA ILE A 191 -6.11 9.07 -8.22
C ILE A 191 -5.49 8.16 -7.17
N PHE A 192 -4.25 7.73 -7.39
CA PHE A 192 -3.45 7.00 -6.42
C PHE A 192 -2.37 7.93 -5.85
N TYR A 193 -2.24 7.98 -4.53
CA TYR A 193 -1.24 8.79 -3.86
C TYR A 193 -0.52 8.02 -2.76
N THR A 194 0.81 8.04 -2.81
CA THR A 194 1.66 7.61 -1.70
C THR A 194 2.32 8.80 -1.04
N GLY A 195 2.17 8.94 0.28
CA GLY A 195 2.92 9.95 1.04
C GLY A 195 2.28 10.34 2.38
N SER A 196 2.25 11.63 2.69
CA SER A 196 1.84 12.11 4.01
C SER A 196 0.33 12.23 4.16
N THR A 197 -0.21 11.96 5.36
CA THR A 197 -1.64 12.13 5.66
C THR A 197 -2.13 13.55 5.35
N GLN A 198 -1.32 14.58 5.61
CA GLN A 198 -1.68 15.97 5.32
C GLN A 198 -1.97 16.19 3.84
N VAL A 199 -1.07 15.72 2.96
CA VAL A 199 -1.24 15.86 1.51
C VAL A 199 -2.32 14.91 0.99
N GLY A 200 -2.47 13.71 1.58
CA GLY A 200 -3.56 12.80 1.26
C GLY A 200 -4.95 13.45 1.43
N ARG A 201 -5.14 14.24 2.50
CA ARG A 201 -6.38 15.02 2.70
C ARG A 201 -6.61 16.08 1.62
N ILE A 202 -5.53 16.74 1.16
CA ILE A 202 -5.61 17.73 0.07
C ILE A 202 -6.05 17.04 -1.23
N ILE A 203 -5.46 15.88 -1.53
CA ILE A 203 -5.78 15.10 -2.73
C ILE A 203 -7.22 14.58 -2.69
N ALA A 204 -7.65 14.00 -1.58
CA ALA A 204 -9.03 13.54 -1.40
C ALA A 204 -10.04 14.69 -1.57
N SER A 205 -9.72 15.88 -1.02
CA SER A 205 -10.56 17.06 -1.15
C SER A 205 -10.67 17.56 -2.59
N ALA A 206 -9.57 17.49 -3.36
CA ALA A 206 -9.59 17.85 -4.77
C ALA A 206 -10.34 16.81 -5.61
N ALA A 207 -10.13 15.52 -5.34
CA ALA A 207 -10.81 14.40 -6.00
C ALA A 207 -12.34 14.45 -5.82
N ALA A 208 -12.79 14.87 -4.63
CA ALA A 208 -14.22 15.00 -4.31
C ALA A 208 -14.98 15.94 -5.24
N LYS A 209 -14.32 16.97 -5.80
CA LYS A 209 -14.94 17.90 -6.78
C LYS A 209 -15.47 17.17 -8.02
N HIS A 210 -14.86 16.05 -8.38
CA HIS A 210 -15.16 15.26 -9.57
C HIS A 210 -15.76 13.88 -9.24
N VAL A 211 -16.00 13.60 -7.96
CA VAL A 211 -16.36 12.25 -7.45
C VAL A 211 -15.35 11.20 -7.90
N THR A 212 -14.08 11.60 -8.00
CA THR A 212 -12.99 10.70 -8.40
C THR A 212 -12.65 9.77 -7.24
N PRO A 213 -12.68 8.44 -7.43
CA PRO A 213 -12.20 7.51 -6.41
C PRO A 213 -10.70 7.67 -6.20
N THR A 214 -10.26 7.41 -4.97
CA THR A 214 -8.85 7.46 -4.59
C THR A 214 -8.39 6.16 -3.95
N ALA A 215 -7.09 5.88 -4.04
CA ALA A 215 -6.38 5.06 -3.06
C ALA A 215 -5.26 5.92 -2.47
N LEU A 216 -5.18 5.93 -1.15
CA LEU A 216 -4.24 6.75 -0.40
C LEU A 216 -3.38 5.81 0.45
N GLU A 217 -2.11 5.69 0.10
CA GLU A 217 -1.08 4.97 0.87
C GLU A 217 -0.36 5.99 1.75
N LEU A 218 -0.74 6.05 3.02
CA LEU A 218 -0.25 7.07 3.94
C LEU A 218 0.61 6.44 5.05
N GLY A 219 1.38 7.28 5.73
CA GLY A 219 2.19 6.86 6.87
C GLY A 219 1.40 6.75 8.18
N GLY A 220 2.14 6.73 9.27
CA GLY A 220 1.59 6.72 10.63
C GLY A 220 2.64 6.26 11.64
N GLN A 221 2.28 6.27 12.91
CA GLN A 221 3.20 5.85 13.97
C GLN A 221 3.08 4.34 14.20
N ALA A 222 3.69 3.54 13.32
CA ALA A 222 3.67 2.07 13.42
C ALA A 222 4.28 1.58 14.75
N PRO A 223 3.50 0.99 15.67
CA PRO A 223 4.01 0.51 16.95
C PRO A 223 4.54 -0.92 16.85
N ALA A 224 5.52 -1.25 17.68
CA ALA A 224 5.90 -2.63 17.98
C ALA A 224 5.57 -2.98 19.43
N ILE A 225 4.96 -4.14 19.68
CA ILE A 225 4.71 -4.67 21.02
C ILE A 225 5.67 -5.85 21.24
N VAL A 226 6.61 -5.71 22.17
CA VAL A 226 7.54 -6.76 22.59
C VAL A 226 7.10 -7.29 23.95
N THR A 227 6.48 -8.46 23.93
CA THR A 227 5.94 -9.11 25.13
C THR A 227 7.05 -9.78 25.95
N LYS A 228 6.77 -10.11 27.22
CA LYS A 228 7.69 -10.88 28.07
C LYS A 228 8.08 -12.25 27.52
N THR A 229 7.31 -12.81 26.59
CA THR A 229 7.59 -14.13 25.98
C THR A 229 8.42 -14.02 24.71
N ALA A 230 8.74 -12.81 24.25
CA ALA A 230 9.53 -12.60 23.04
C ALA A 230 10.94 -13.20 23.15
N ASP A 231 11.49 -13.63 22.01
CA ASP A 231 12.94 -13.78 21.88
C ASP A 231 13.56 -12.37 21.81
N ILE A 232 14.07 -11.89 22.95
CA ILE A 232 14.59 -10.53 23.13
C ILE A 232 15.73 -10.25 22.15
N ASN A 233 16.62 -11.22 21.94
CA ASN A 233 17.79 -11.03 21.08
C ASN A 233 17.39 -10.90 19.61
N THR A 234 16.48 -11.75 19.15
CA THR A 234 15.94 -11.69 17.79
C THR A 234 15.10 -10.43 17.57
N ALA A 235 14.26 -10.05 18.54
CA ALA A 235 13.47 -8.82 18.50
C ALA A 235 14.38 -7.58 18.39
N ALA A 236 15.38 -7.47 19.26
CA ALA A 236 16.35 -6.38 19.23
C ALA A 236 17.05 -6.25 17.87
N LYS A 237 17.55 -7.37 17.33
CA LYS A 237 18.23 -7.38 16.02
C LYS A 237 17.33 -6.85 14.90
N ARG A 238 16.09 -7.34 14.83
CA ARG A 238 15.13 -7.01 13.77
C ARG A 238 14.64 -5.56 13.87
N LEU A 239 14.34 -5.09 15.08
CA LEU A 239 13.91 -3.71 15.33
C LEU A 239 15.01 -2.70 14.98
N VAL A 240 16.27 -3.00 15.31
CA VAL A 240 17.41 -2.17 14.90
C VAL A 240 17.60 -2.21 13.39
N ASN A 241 17.61 -3.40 12.78
CA ASN A 241 17.77 -3.52 11.33
C ASN A 241 16.74 -2.70 10.54
N ALA A 242 15.48 -2.70 10.99
CA ALA A 242 14.42 -1.91 10.36
C ALA A 242 14.69 -0.39 10.38
N LYS A 243 15.44 0.11 11.36
CA LYS A 243 15.84 1.53 11.43
C LYS A 243 17.05 1.87 10.58
N LEU A 244 17.86 0.87 10.22
CA LEU A 244 19.02 1.06 9.34
C LEU A 244 18.61 1.07 7.86
N GLN A 245 17.60 0.28 7.50
CA GLN A 245 17.01 0.31 6.15
C GLN A 245 16.46 1.70 5.84
N ASN A 246 16.92 2.28 4.73
CA ASN A 246 16.67 3.63 4.25
C ASN A 246 16.80 4.71 5.33
N LEU A 247 17.65 4.43 6.33
CA LEU A 247 17.81 5.22 7.54
C LEU A 247 16.46 5.55 8.24
N GLY A 248 15.53 4.57 8.25
CA GLY A 248 14.22 4.65 8.90
C GLY A 248 13.16 5.45 8.13
N GLN A 249 13.45 5.89 6.91
CA GLN A 249 12.53 6.66 6.05
C GLN A 249 11.57 5.72 5.30
N ILE A 250 10.76 4.96 6.04
CA ILE A 250 9.85 3.94 5.50
C ILE A 250 8.51 4.08 6.24
N CYS A 251 7.39 4.10 5.51
CA CYS A 251 6.03 4.23 6.09
C CYS A 251 5.64 3.03 6.98
N VAL A 252 6.23 1.87 6.70
CA VAL A 252 6.13 0.67 7.54
C VAL A 252 7.34 0.52 8.47
N CYS A 253 8.23 1.51 8.61
CA CYS A 253 9.27 1.41 9.65
C CYS A 253 8.61 1.40 11.04
N VAL A 254 9.18 0.66 11.99
CA VAL A 254 8.76 0.78 13.40
C VAL A 254 8.96 2.23 13.86
N ASN A 255 7.91 2.88 14.32
CA ASN A 255 8.00 4.24 14.86
C ASN A 255 8.47 4.20 16.31
N HIS A 256 7.88 3.31 17.11
CA HIS A 256 8.17 3.19 18.55
C HIS A 256 7.89 1.77 19.04
N VAL A 257 8.51 1.41 20.17
CA VAL A 257 8.41 0.08 20.78
C VAL A 257 7.77 0.17 22.14
N PHE A 258 6.69 -0.58 22.37
CA PHE A 258 6.22 -0.93 23.70
C PHE A 258 6.90 -2.24 24.12
N ALA A 259 7.70 -2.19 25.18
CA ALA A 259 8.36 -3.36 25.73
C ALA A 259 7.77 -3.69 27.11
N ASP A 260 7.51 -4.97 27.35
CA ASP A 260 7.08 -5.43 28.66
C ASP A 260 8.10 -4.98 29.73
N PRO A 261 7.64 -4.43 30.87
CA PRO A 261 8.54 -3.92 31.90
C PRO A 261 9.58 -4.93 32.38
N SER A 262 9.28 -6.24 32.36
CA SER A 262 10.22 -7.27 32.83
C SER A 262 11.39 -7.53 31.87
N ILE A 263 11.29 -7.13 30.60
CA ILE A 263 12.30 -7.38 29.56
C ILE A 263 12.88 -6.09 28.95
N HIS A 264 12.29 -4.93 29.26
CA HIS A 264 12.67 -3.64 28.68
C HIS A 264 14.18 -3.36 28.73
N ASP A 265 14.79 -3.42 29.91
CA ASP A 265 16.19 -3.01 30.08
C ASP A 265 17.16 -3.97 29.34
N GLU A 266 16.82 -5.27 29.30
CA GLU A 266 17.54 -6.26 28.51
C GLU A 266 17.37 -6.01 27.01
N LEU A 267 16.16 -5.69 26.56
CA LEU A 267 15.87 -5.36 25.16
C LEU A 267 16.67 -4.15 24.69
N VAL A 268 16.68 -3.05 25.46
CA VAL A 268 17.48 -1.85 25.15
C VAL A 268 18.96 -2.22 25.07
N THR A 269 19.48 -2.97 26.04
CA THR A 269 20.88 -3.45 26.03
C THR A 269 21.20 -4.25 24.77
N ARG A 270 20.31 -5.15 24.36
CA ARG A 270 20.46 -5.97 23.15
C ARG A 270 20.33 -5.15 21.87
N MET A 271 19.48 -4.13 21.82
CA MET A 271 19.37 -3.23 20.68
C MET A 271 20.67 -2.43 20.50
N ILE A 272 21.24 -1.91 21.58
CA ILE A 272 22.53 -1.21 21.55
C ILE A 272 23.64 -2.14 21.05
N TYR A 273 23.66 -3.40 21.50
CA TYR A 273 24.60 -4.40 21.00
C TYR A 273 24.49 -4.57 19.49
N TRP A 274 23.29 -4.87 18.97
CA TRP A 274 23.10 -5.11 17.54
C TRP A 274 23.38 -3.88 16.69
N LEU A 275 23.02 -2.69 17.18
CA LEU A 275 23.32 -1.45 16.50
C LEU A 275 24.84 -1.23 16.38
N LYS A 276 25.59 -1.43 17.46
CA LYS A 276 27.06 -1.36 17.43
C LYS A 276 27.66 -2.40 16.48
N THR A 277 27.14 -3.63 16.50
CA THR A 277 27.61 -4.71 15.60
C THR A 277 27.33 -4.37 14.14
N MET A 278 26.15 -3.87 13.80
CA MET A 278 25.80 -3.53 12.41
C MET A 278 26.56 -2.31 11.88
N LEU A 279 27.04 -1.44 12.77
CA LEU A 279 27.84 -0.25 12.43
C LEU A 279 29.33 -0.42 12.68
N GLU A 280 29.81 -1.64 12.97
CA GLU A 280 31.22 -1.88 13.31
C GLU A 280 32.18 -1.47 12.17
N ASN A 281 31.70 -1.53 10.93
CA ASN A 281 32.44 -1.18 9.71
C ASN A 281 32.07 0.23 9.18
N GLY A 282 31.46 1.08 10.01
CA GLY A 282 31.05 2.44 9.64
C GLY A 282 29.63 2.54 9.10
N ASN A 283 29.31 3.69 8.50
CA ASN A 283 27.96 4.05 8.02
C ASN A 283 27.91 4.34 6.50
N ASP A 284 28.98 4.05 5.77
CA ASP A 284 29.12 4.36 4.34
C ASP A 284 28.10 3.62 3.47
N THR A 285 27.53 2.52 3.98
CA THR A 285 26.49 1.74 3.29
C THR A 285 25.08 2.15 3.67
N LEU A 286 24.91 3.08 4.63
CA LEU A 286 23.60 3.58 5.04
C LEU A 286 23.15 4.76 4.18
N ALA A 287 21.85 4.81 3.89
CA ALA A 287 21.22 5.97 3.29
C ALA A 287 21.43 7.25 4.14
N ARG A 288 21.10 8.41 3.56
CA ARG A 288 21.08 9.71 4.22
C ARG A 288 19.65 10.27 4.28
N ILE A 289 19.43 11.22 5.18
CA ILE A 289 18.16 11.94 5.23
C ILE A 289 17.98 12.74 3.94
N ILE A 290 16.80 12.65 3.34
CA ILE A 290 16.53 13.15 1.97
C ILE A 290 16.95 14.61 1.71
N ASN A 291 16.79 15.49 2.71
CA ASN A 291 17.19 16.89 2.62
C ASN A 291 17.35 17.54 3.99
N ASP A 292 17.89 18.76 4.00
CA ASP A 292 18.20 19.55 5.20
C ASP A 292 16.96 19.81 6.05
N LYS A 293 15.80 20.08 5.43
CA LYS A 293 14.55 20.29 6.16
C LYS A 293 14.13 19.05 6.97
N HIS A 294 14.28 17.86 6.41
CA HIS A 294 13.98 16.62 7.11
C HIS A 294 15.04 16.30 8.18
N PHE A 295 16.30 16.62 7.92
CA PHE A 295 17.40 16.51 8.89
C PHE A 295 17.14 17.42 10.11
N ASP A 296 16.92 18.72 9.89
CA ASP A 296 16.66 19.70 10.94
C ASP A 296 15.43 19.36 11.78
N ARG A 297 14.40 18.79 11.15
CA ARG A 297 13.20 18.31 11.86
C ARG A 297 13.57 17.18 12.81
N LEU A 298 14.30 16.16 12.34
CA LEU A 298 14.71 15.02 13.17
C LEU A 298 15.65 15.45 14.30
N GLU A 299 16.63 16.32 14.01
CA GLU A 299 17.49 16.94 15.02
C GLU A 299 16.68 17.61 16.12
N ARG A 300 15.70 18.44 15.73
CA ARG A 300 14.84 19.13 16.70
C ARG A 300 14.04 18.15 17.56
N LEU A 301 13.51 17.08 16.97
CA LEU A 301 12.80 16.05 17.73
C LEU A 301 13.72 15.40 18.78
N ILE A 302 14.95 15.03 18.38
CA ILE A 302 15.94 14.44 19.29
C ILE A 302 16.35 15.43 20.38
N GLN A 303 16.60 16.70 20.04
CA GLN A 303 17.04 17.73 21.01
C GLN A 303 15.96 18.11 22.03
N THR A 304 14.68 17.92 21.69
CA THR A 304 13.54 18.32 22.53
C THR A 304 12.85 17.14 23.20
N THR A 305 13.41 15.93 23.07
CA THR A 305 12.90 14.75 23.79
C THR A 305 13.12 14.93 25.28
N GLU A 306 12.13 14.52 26.08
CA GLU A 306 12.26 14.39 27.54
C GLU A 306 12.75 12.99 27.92
N GLY A 307 12.83 12.07 26.95
CA GLY A 307 13.40 10.74 27.11
C GLY A 307 14.91 10.75 27.35
N HIS A 308 15.42 9.64 27.87
CA HIS A 308 16.84 9.39 28.03
C HIS A 308 17.43 8.78 26.75
N ILE A 309 18.41 9.44 26.14
CA ILE A 309 19.15 8.89 25.00
C ILE A 309 20.07 7.77 25.51
N ALA A 310 19.59 6.54 25.41
CA ALA A 310 20.33 5.34 25.84
C ALA A 310 21.57 5.09 24.97
N TYR A 311 21.47 5.39 23.67
CA TYR A 311 22.59 5.32 22.74
C TYR A 311 22.40 6.21 21.52
N THR A 312 23.44 6.94 21.18
CA THR A 312 23.58 7.71 19.94
C THR A 312 25.07 7.83 19.56
N GLY A 313 25.34 8.44 18.41
CA GLY A 313 26.66 8.84 17.95
C GLY A 313 26.63 10.22 17.32
N GLU A 314 27.59 10.51 16.46
CA GLU A 314 27.69 11.82 15.80
C GLU A 314 26.65 11.97 14.68
N HIS A 315 25.98 13.12 14.67
CA HIS A 315 25.10 13.53 13.57
C HIS A 315 25.87 14.50 12.68
N VAL A 316 25.93 14.23 11.38
CA VAL A 316 26.75 14.98 10.42
C VAL A 316 25.82 15.71 9.44
N SER A 317 25.51 16.97 9.77
CA SER A 317 24.59 17.81 8.98
C SER A 317 25.04 17.97 7.52
N ALA A 318 26.35 18.13 7.27
CA ALA A 318 26.91 18.25 5.92
C ALA A 318 26.65 17.02 5.03
N GLU A 319 26.46 15.84 5.64
CA GLU A 319 26.13 14.60 4.94
C GLU A 319 24.65 14.23 5.05
N ARG A 320 23.86 15.01 5.81
CA ARG A 320 22.49 14.66 6.23
C ARG A 320 22.43 13.30 6.91
N TYR A 321 23.47 12.96 7.68
CA TYR A 321 23.56 11.72 8.43
C TYR A 321 23.11 11.93 9.87
N ILE A 322 22.10 11.18 10.30
CA ILE A 322 21.71 11.09 11.71
C ILE A 322 22.09 9.70 12.19
N HIS A 323 22.93 9.64 13.23
CA HIS A 323 23.29 8.37 13.84
C HIS A 323 22.03 7.70 14.39
N PRO A 324 21.79 6.40 14.11
CA PRO A 324 20.65 5.71 14.67
C PRO A 324 20.63 5.83 16.20
N THR A 325 19.51 6.29 16.73
CA THR A 325 19.38 6.71 18.12
C THR A 325 18.35 5.85 18.83
N ILE A 326 18.71 5.30 19.99
CA ILE A 326 17.79 4.58 20.88
C ILE A 326 17.48 5.49 22.06
N VAL A 327 16.19 5.73 22.32
CA VAL A 327 15.72 6.60 23.40
C VAL A 327 14.80 5.80 24.30
N GLU A 328 15.06 5.78 25.61
CA GLU A 328 14.23 5.13 26.62
C GLU A 328 13.58 6.15 27.56
N GLY A 329 12.65 5.71 28.40
CA GLY A 329 11.95 6.62 29.33
C GLY A 329 11.03 7.62 28.62
N VAL A 330 10.66 7.35 27.37
CA VAL A 330 9.77 8.19 26.56
C VAL A 330 8.33 8.00 27.01
N THR A 331 7.57 9.10 27.09
CA THR A 331 6.12 9.08 27.33
C THR A 331 5.37 9.45 26.04
N MET A 332 4.07 9.14 25.96
CA MET A 332 3.28 9.45 24.75
C MET A 332 3.16 10.95 24.42
N SER A 333 3.48 11.84 25.36
CA SER A 333 3.52 13.30 25.14
C SER A 333 4.88 13.83 24.66
N ASP A 334 5.88 12.95 24.54
CA ASP A 334 7.23 13.32 24.10
C ASP A 334 7.25 13.84 22.65
N SER A 335 8.22 14.71 22.34
CA SER A 335 8.41 15.26 20.99
C SER A 335 8.51 14.15 19.92
N LEU A 336 9.20 13.06 20.22
CA LEU A 336 9.41 11.90 19.33
C LEU A 336 8.11 11.18 18.97
N LEU A 337 7.04 11.39 19.73
CA LEU A 337 5.73 10.80 19.51
C LEU A 337 4.67 11.83 19.11
N SER A 338 5.05 13.08 18.84
CA SER A 338 4.12 14.11 18.34
C SER A 338 3.58 13.80 16.94
N HIS A 339 4.40 13.18 16.09
CA HIS A 339 4.09 12.79 14.71
C HIS A 339 4.90 11.55 14.32
N GLU A 340 4.73 11.07 13.09
CA GLU A 340 5.58 10.04 12.50
C GLU A 340 7.06 10.48 12.47
N ILE A 341 7.94 9.63 12.98
CA ILE A 341 9.38 9.92 13.09
C ILE A 341 10.01 9.93 11.70
N PHE A 342 9.79 8.90 10.88
CA PHE A 342 10.35 8.79 9.52
C PHE A 342 11.87 9.06 9.46
N GLY A 343 12.61 8.35 10.30
CA GLY A 343 14.05 8.51 10.51
C GLY A 343 14.60 7.48 11.51
N PRO A 344 15.92 7.50 11.78
CA PRO A 344 16.61 6.42 12.47
C PRO A 344 16.54 6.54 14.00
N VAL A 345 15.46 7.09 14.54
CA VAL A 345 15.24 7.23 15.99
C VAL A 345 14.21 6.21 16.47
N LEU A 346 14.53 5.49 17.53
CA LEU A 346 13.70 4.41 18.09
C LEU A 346 13.41 4.65 19.58
N PRO A 347 12.25 5.25 19.90
CA PRO A 347 11.71 5.30 21.26
C PRO A 347 11.33 3.90 21.76
N VAL A 348 11.73 3.58 22.99
CA VAL A 348 11.36 2.36 23.72
C VAL A 348 10.62 2.74 25.00
N ILE A 349 9.39 2.25 25.14
CA ILE A 349 8.42 2.63 26.16
C ILE A 349 8.09 1.41 27.01
N LYS A 350 8.14 1.53 28.33
CA LYS A 350 7.71 0.46 29.26
C LYS A 350 6.18 0.35 29.26
N ALA A 351 5.65 -0.72 28.69
CA ALA A 351 4.23 -1.03 28.74
C ALA A 351 3.97 -2.53 28.51
N GLU A 352 3.13 -3.13 29.35
CA GLU A 352 2.58 -4.46 29.09
C GLU A 352 1.67 -4.43 27.85
N ALA A 353 1.52 -5.58 27.17
CA ALA A 353 0.72 -5.69 25.94
C ALA A 353 -0.68 -5.09 26.08
N LYS A 354 -1.38 -5.35 27.19
CA LYS A 354 -2.72 -4.80 27.43
C LYS A 354 -2.75 -3.28 27.46
N LYS A 355 -1.75 -2.64 28.08
CA LYS A 355 -1.64 -1.18 28.12
C LYS A 355 -1.24 -0.62 26.76
N ALA A 356 -0.34 -1.30 26.05
CA ALA A 356 0.04 -0.94 24.68
C ALA A 356 -1.18 -0.98 23.74
N ILE A 357 -2.01 -2.02 23.79
CA ILE A 357 -3.27 -2.12 23.02
C ILE A 357 -4.17 -0.91 23.27
N GLN A 358 -4.36 -0.51 24.53
CA GLN A 358 -5.19 0.66 24.86
C GLN A 358 -4.62 1.94 24.22
N ILE A 359 -3.31 2.17 24.36
CA ILE A 359 -2.65 3.35 23.79
C ILE A 359 -2.77 3.35 22.27
N ILE A 360 -2.56 2.20 21.62
CA ILE A 360 -2.66 2.04 20.17
C ILE A 360 -4.07 2.37 19.68
N ASN A 361 -5.10 1.91 20.39
CA ASN A 361 -6.49 2.18 20.03
C ASN A 361 -6.91 3.64 20.23
N ASP A 362 -6.20 4.39 21.07
CA ASP A 362 -6.40 5.84 21.27
C ASP A 362 -5.65 6.69 20.21
N MET A 363 -4.76 6.07 19.42
CA MET A 363 -3.99 6.73 18.35
C MET A 363 -4.64 6.55 16.97
N PRO A 364 -4.30 7.42 16.00
CA PRO A 364 -4.66 7.17 14.60
C PRO A 364 -4.17 5.80 14.14
N HIS A 365 -5.02 5.06 13.42
CA HIS A 365 -4.66 3.73 12.90
C HIS A 365 -3.36 3.78 12.09
N PRO A 366 -2.35 2.96 12.43
CA PRO A 366 -1.08 2.94 11.73
C PRO A 366 -1.17 2.14 10.43
N LEU A 367 -0.18 2.32 9.55
CA LEU A 367 -0.05 1.48 8.35
C LEU A 367 0.38 0.06 8.72
N ALA A 368 1.26 -0.06 9.71
CA ALA A 368 1.78 -1.34 10.19
C ALA A 368 1.70 -1.46 11.71
N LEU A 369 1.60 -2.69 12.20
CA LEU A 369 1.75 -3.08 13.61
C LEU A 369 2.72 -4.26 13.69
N TYR A 370 3.56 -4.27 14.73
CA TYR A 370 4.53 -5.35 14.94
C TYR A 370 4.32 -6.02 16.29
N VAL A 371 4.37 -7.36 16.30
CA VAL A 371 4.17 -8.14 17.53
C VAL A 371 5.33 -9.10 17.71
N PHE A 372 6.11 -8.94 18.78
CA PHE A 372 7.15 -9.88 19.18
C PHE A 372 6.67 -10.67 20.41
N SER A 373 6.39 -11.95 20.22
CA SER A 373 5.86 -12.86 21.24
C SER A 373 6.06 -14.32 20.82
N GLN A 374 6.25 -15.21 21.78
CA GLN A 374 6.20 -16.66 21.58
C GLN A 374 4.87 -17.27 22.05
N SER A 375 3.96 -16.45 22.58
CA SER A 375 2.65 -16.87 23.07
C SER A 375 1.58 -16.62 22.01
N GLN A 376 1.04 -17.69 21.42
CA GLN A 376 -0.05 -17.58 20.45
C GLN A 376 -1.27 -16.86 21.04
N LYS A 377 -1.54 -17.05 22.33
CA LYS A 377 -2.63 -16.37 23.03
C LYS A 377 -2.43 -14.84 23.06
N GLU A 378 -1.21 -14.37 23.34
CA GLU A 378 -0.92 -12.92 23.35
C GLU A 378 -1.01 -12.34 21.93
N ILE A 379 -0.52 -13.08 20.93
CA ILE A 379 -0.62 -12.72 19.52
C ILE A 379 -2.09 -12.56 19.11
N ASP A 380 -2.93 -13.57 19.38
CA ASP A 380 -4.35 -13.55 19.01
C ASP A 380 -5.11 -12.42 19.72
N GLU A 381 -4.78 -12.14 20.98
CA GLU A 381 -5.36 -11.02 21.74
C GLU A 381 -4.99 -9.67 21.10
N ILE A 382 -3.71 -9.46 20.75
CA ILE A 382 -3.27 -8.22 20.09
C ILE A 382 -3.95 -8.06 18.73
N LEU A 383 -3.97 -9.11 17.89
CA LEU A 383 -4.57 -9.09 16.55
C LEU A 383 -6.07 -8.81 16.60
N SER A 384 -6.79 -9.38 17.56
CA SER A 384 -8.24 -9.20 17.70
C SER A 384 -8.63 -7.87 18.37
N SER A 385 -7.68 -7.20 19.03
CA SER A 385 -7.94 -5.99 19.83
C SER A 385 -7.34 -4.72 19.23
N THR A 386 -6.74 -4.77 18.05
CA THR A 386 -6.12 -3.61 17.38
C THR A 386 -6.47 -3.57 15.88
N GLN A 387 -6.26 -2.42 15.25
CA GLN A 387 -6.51 -2.23 13.82
C GLN A 387 -5.32 -1.51 13.16
N SER A 388 -4.81 -2.06 12.06
CA SER A 388 -3.74 -1.50 11.23
C SER A 388 -3.93 -1.91 9.77
N GLY A 389 -3.13 -1.35 8.85
CA GLY A 389 -3.11 -1.80 7.45
C GLY A 389 -2.59 -3.23 7.31
N GLY A 390 -1.45 -3.52 7.93
CA GLY A 390 -0.87 -4.86 8.01
C GLY A 390 -0.21 -5.15 9.37
N VAL A 391 0.13 -6.42 9.59
CA VAL A 391 0.80 -6.88 10.81
C VAL A 391 1.92 -7.86 10.46
N THR A 392 3.11 -7.68 11.04
CA THR A 392 4.15 -8.73 11.05
C THR A 392 4.36 -9.24 12.47
N ILE A 393 4.36 -10.57 12.63
CA ILE A 393 4.66 -11.24 13.89
C ILE A 393 6.13 -11.68 13.88
N ASN A 394 6.84 -11.35 14.95
CA ASN A 394 8.24 -11.63 15.21
C ASN A 394 9.22 -11.08 14.16
N ASP A 395 8.79 -10.17 13.29
CA ASP A 395 9.63 -9.47 12.32
C ASP A 395 9.05 -8.08 12.00
N VAL A 396 9.72 -7.31 11.15
CA VAL A 396 9.29 -5.94 10.77
C VAL A 396 9.13 -5.87 9.25
N ALA A 397 8.11 -5.13 8.79
CA ALA A 397 7.79 -4.85 7.38
C ALA A 397 7.47 -6.04 6.46
N ILE A 398 7.79 -7.29 6.82
CA ILE A 398 7.65 -8.48 5.94
C ILE A 398 6.26 -8.65 5.31
N HIS A 399 5.18 -8.26 5.98
CA HIS A 399 3.83 -8.35 5.41
C HIS A 399 3.66 -7.51 4.12
N ALA A 400 4.41 -6.41 3.98
CA ALA A 400 4.38 -5.56 2.79
C ALA A 400 5.04 -6.24 1.58
N ASP A 401 5.96 -7.19 1.82
CA ASP A 401 6.70 -7.92 0.77
C ASP A 401 6.02 -9.25 0.38
N VAL A 402 4.88 -9.60 0.98
CA VAL A 402 4.19 -10.86 0.68
C VAL A 402 3.62 -10.80 -0.74
N PRO A 403 4.10 -11.63 -1.68
CA PRO A 403 3.64 -11.58 -3.05
C PRO A 403 2.13 -11.82 -3.15
N SER A 404 1.47 -11.05 -4.01
CA SER A 404 0.03 -11.13 -4.28
C SER A 404 -0.90 -10.86 -3.08
N ALA A 405 -0.38 -10.47 -1.91
CA ALA A 405 -1.19 -9.97 -0.80
C ALA A 405 -1.62 -8.51 -1.05
N PRO A 406 -2.75 -8.04 -0.51
CA PRO A 406 -3.09 -6.63 -0.57
C PRO A 406 -2.17 -5.84 0.38
N PHE A 407 -1.58 -4.77 -0.12
CA PHE A 407 -0.92 -3.76 0.71
C PHE A 407 -1.73 -2.47 0.66
N GLY A 408 -2.04 -1.92 1.84
CA GLY A 408 -2.90 -0.75 1.98
C GLY A 408 -3.09 -0.31 3.44
N GLY A 409 -3.43 0.96 3.64
CA GLY A 409 -3.76 1.53 4.95
C GLY A 409 -5.23 1.41 5.34
N VAL A 410 -5.53 1.83 6.56
CA VAL A 410 -6.90 1.94 7.08
C VAL A 410 -7.07 3.19 7.94
N GLY A 411 -8.15 3.94 7.73
CA GLY A 411 -8.37 5.18 8.45
C GLY A 411 -7.31 6.24 8.13
N ASN A 412 -6.53 6.66 9.11
CA ASN A 412 -5.54 7.73 8.95
C ASN A 412 -4.30 7.30 8.16
N SER A 413 -3.98 6.00 8.14
CA SER A 413 -2.90 5.44 7.33
C SER A 413 -3.29 5.18 5.89
N GLY A 414 -4.56 5.38 5.53
CA GLY A 414 -4.98 5.26 4.14
C GLY A 414 -6.31 4.57 3.91
N HIS A 415 -6.60 4.34 2.63
CA HIS A 415 -7.66 3.48 2.17
C HIS A 415 -7.40 3.01 0.73
N GLY A 416 -8.03 1.91 0.35
CA GLY A 416 -7.67 1.19 -0.86
C GLY A 416 -6.47 0.28 -0.60
N SER A 417 -6.14 -0.54 -1.58
CA SER A 417 -4.99 -1.43 -1.52
C SER A 417 -4.51 -1.74 -2.93
N TYR A 418 -3.25 -2.15 -3.06
CA TYR A 418 -2.69 -2.59 -4.34
C TYR A 418 -1.82 -3.84 -4.15
N HIS A 419 -0.85 -4.04 -5.04
CA HIS A 419 -0.08 -5.25 -5.33
C HIS A 419 -0.84 -6.34 -6.09
N GLY A 420 -0.13 -6.99 -7.01
CA GLY A 420 -0.62 -8.08 -7.85
C GLY A 420 -2.06 -7.90 -8.33
N LYS A 421 -2.90 -8.91 -8.06
CA LYS A 421 -4.32 -8.92 -8.40
C LYS A 421 -5.13 -7.82 -7.71
N TRP A 422 -4.78 -7.44 -6.48
CA TRP A 422 -5.49 -6.39 -5.75
C TRP A 422 -5.29 -5.03 -6.41
N GLY A 423 -4.06 -4.74 -6.87
CA GLY A 423 -3.79 -3.57 -7.69
C GLY A 423 -4.58 -3.58 -9.00
N PHE A 424 -4.60 -4.70 -9.72
CA PHE A 424 -5.40 -4.84 -10.94
C PHE A 424 -6.89 -4.54 -10.67
N ASP A 425 -7.45 -5.08 -9.58
CA ASP A 425 -8.85 -4.88 -9.22
C ASP A 425 -9.13 -3.43 -8.79
N THR A 426 -8.23 -2.78 -8.03
CA THR A 426 -8.33 -1.37 -7.64
C THR A 426 -8.45 -0.44 -8.85
N PHE A 427 -7.73 -0.75 -9.92
CA PHE A 427 -7.77 0.01 -11.17
C PHE A 427 -8.79 -0.51 -12.20
N SER A 428 -9.72 -1.37 -11.78
CA SER A 428 -10.77 -1.96 -12.61
C SER A 428 -12.17 -1.72 -12.05
N HIS A 429 -13.12 -1.42 -12.92
CA HIS A 429 -14.55 -1.49 -12.60
C HIS A 429 -15.09 -2.91 -12.85
N ASN A 430 -15.75 -3.47 -11.83
CA ASN A 430 -16.47 -4.74 -11.92
C ASN A 430 -17.88 -4.51 -12.48
N ARG A 431 -18.05 -4.73 -13.79
CA ARG A 431 -19.31 -4.52 -14.50
C ARG A 431 -20.10 -5.83 -14.63
N THR A 432 -21.20 -5.96 -13.89
CA THR A 432 -22.13 -7.08 -14.09
C THR A 432 -22.85 -6.95 -15.43
N VAL A 433 -22.85 -8.05 -16.19
CA VAL A 433 -23.55 -8.21 -17.47
C VAL A 433 -24.47 -9.41 -17.33
N VAL A 434 -25.71 -9.27 -17.78
CA VAL A 434 -26.70 -10.34 -17.80
C VAL A 434 -27.60 -10.17 -19.01
N THR A 435 -27.96 -11.27 -19.65
CA THR A 435 -28.86 -11.27 -20.81
C THR A 435 -29.89 -12.36 -20.62
N LEU A 436 -31.07 -11.99 -20.12
CA LEU A 436 -32.17 -12.94 -19.98
C LEU A 436 -32.80 -13.25 -21.34
N PRO A 437 -33.03 -14.53 -21.68
CA PRO A 437 -33.84 -14.90 -22.82
C PRO A 437 -35.24 -14.28 -22.76
N GLY A 438 -35.70 -13.67 -23.85
CA GLY A 438 -37.00 -12.97 -23.87
C GLY A 438 -38.22 -13.85 -23.57
N TRP A 439 -38.11 -15.18 -23.72
CA TRP A 439 -39.18 -16.10 -23.34
C TRP A 439 -39.38 -16.20 -21.82
N ILE A 440 -38.40 -15.82 -21.00
CA ILE A 440 -38.51 -15.80 -19.53
C ILE A 440 -39.58 -14.78 -19.09
N ASP A 441 -39.86 -13.76 -19.89
CA ASP A 441 -40.90 -12.79 -19.57
C ASP A 441 -42.27 -13.45 -19.38
N ARG A 442 -42.56 -14.55 -20.11
CA ARG A 442 -43.82 -15.32 -19.95
C ARG A 442 -43.97 -15.95 -18.56
N PHE A 443 -42.86 -16.24 -17.88
CA PHE A 443 -42.84 -16.83 -16.55
C PHE A 443 -42.65 -15.79 -15.45
N THR A 444 -42.44 -14.53 -15.83
CA THR A 444 -42.21 -13.42 -14.90
C THR A 444 -43.20 -12.28 -15.11
N GLU A 445 -44.31 -12.52 -15.80
CA GLU A 445 -45.32 -11.50 -16.10
C GLU A 445 -45.90 -10.84 -14.84
N TRP A 446 -45.90 -11.59 -13.73
CA TRP A 446 -46.31 -11.10 -12.40
C TRP A 446 -45.53 -9.88 -11.92
N ARG A 447 -44.35 -9.60 -12.49
CA ARG A 447 -43.53 -8.41 -12.18
C ARG A 447 -44.02 -7.13 -12.89
N TYR A 448 -45.00 -7.25 -13.78
CA TYR A 448 -45.56 -6.13 -14.54
C TYR A 448 -46.90 -5.66 -13.98
N PRO A 449 -47.24 -4.37 -14.09
CA PRO A 449 -48.55 -3.86 -13.74
C PRO A 449 -49.69 -4.45 -14.61
N PRO A 450 -50.92 -4.58 -14.08
CA PRO A 450 -51.31 -4.25 -12.71
C PRO A 450 -50.80 -5.30 -11.71
N PHE A 451 -50.20 -4.83 -10.62
CA PHE A 451 -49.67 -5.72 -9.59
C PHE A 451 -50.80 -6.45 -8.87
N ASN A 452 -50.68 -7.77 -8.72
CA ASN A 452 -51.65 -8.62 -8.06
C ASN A 452 -51.01 -9.33 -6.86
N ILE A 453 -51.56 -9.13 -5.66
CA ILE A 453 -51.04 -9.72 -4.43
C ILE A 453 -51.09 -11.26 -4.44
N ALA A 454 -51.91 -11.87 -5.30
CA ALA A 454 -51.94 -13.31 -5.50
C ALA A 454 -50.57 -13.86 -5.97
N ASN A 455 -49.74 -13.04 -6.60
CA ASN A 455 -48.39 -13.42 -7.07
C ASN A 455 -47.31 -13.31 -5.98
N ARG A 456 -47.67 -13.00 -4.72
CA ARG A 456 -46.73 -12.94 -3.60
C ARG A 456 -45.78 -14.16 -3.51
N PRO A 457 -46.21 -15.42 -3.74
CA PRO A 457 -45.32 -16.56 -3.64
C PRO A 457 -44.08 -16.49 -4.55
N GLU A 458 -44.14 -15.75 -5.66
CA GLU A 458 -43.04 -15.57 -6.62
C GLU A 458 -41.91 -14.67 -6.10
N ILE A 459 -42.20 -13.87 -5.06
CA ILE A 459 -41.25 -12.93 -4.42
C ILE A 459 -41.01 -13.25 -2.95
N ASP A 460 -41.53 -14.37 -2.43
CA ASP A 460 -41.30 -14.75 -1.04
C ASP A 460 -39.81 -15.08 -0.83
N ALA A 461 -39.23 -14.56 0.26
CA ALA A 461 -37.80 -14.69 0.58
C ALA A 461 -37.34 -16.12 0.95
N GLY A 462 -38.17 -17.13 0.72
CA GLY A 462 -37.98 -18.48 1.21
C GLY A 462 -38.16 -18.61 2.72
N LYS A 463 -37.83 -19.78 3.27
CA LYS A 463 -37.84 -20.02 4.71
C LYS A 463 -36.47 -19.66 5.29
N PRO A 464 -36.41 -18.86 6.37
CA PRO A 464 -35.14 -18.60 7.03
C PRO A 464 -34.57 -19.91 7.58
N ASN A 465 -33.24 -20.04 7.56
CA ASN A 465 -32.51 -21.12 8.22
C ASN A 465 -32.21 -20.82 9.70
N PHE A 466 -32.89 -19.82 10.27
CA PHE A 466 -32.79 -19.36 11.66
C PHE A 466 -34.18 -19.24 12.29
N LYS A 467 -34.25 -19.25 13.62
CA LYS A 467 -35.53 -19.24 14.36
C LYS A 467 -35.83 -17.86 14.95
N LYS A 468 -37.13 -17.56 15.09
CA LYS A 468 -37.56 -16.36 15.84
C LYS A 468 -37.27 -16.58 17.33
N GLY A 469 -36.53 -15.65 17.94
CA GLY A 469 -36.14 -15.74 19.35
C GLY A 469 -34.85 -16.54 19.59
N GLU A 470 -34.09 -16.83 18.53
CA GLU A 470 -32.80 -17.50 18.64
C GLU A 470 -31.81 -16.65 19.47
N THR A 471 -31.12 -17.27 20.43
CA THR A 471 -30.16 -16.58 21.30
C THR A 471 -28.76 -16.55 20.70
N LEU A 472 -27.86 -15.74 21.27
CA LEU A 472 -26.46 -15.69 20.83
C LEU A 472 -25.77 -17.06 20.97
N GLU A 473 -26.12 -17.82 22.02
CA GLU A 473 -25.59 -19.16 22.29
C GLU A 473 -26.06 -20.21 21.27
N GLU A 474 -27.21 -19.98 20.64
CA GLU A 474 -27.75 -20.86 19.59
C GLU A 474 -27.11 -20.58 18.22
N GLN A 475 -26.50 -19.41 18.03
CA GLN A 475 -25.79 -19.06 16.80
C GLN A 475 -24.54 -19.93 16.63
N ARG A 476 -24.42 -20.56 15.46
CA ARG A 476 -23.25 -21.35 15.07
C ARG A 476 -22.48 -20.63 13.98
N VAL A 477 -21.19 -20.41 14.20
CA VAL A 477 -20.26 -19.88 13.19
C VAL A 477 -19.67 -21.07 12.41
N GLY A 478 -19.84 -21.08 11.09
CA GLY A 478 -19.43 -22.18 10.20
C GLY A 478 -20.50 -22.54 9.18
N LYS A 479 -20.16 -23.29 8.12
CA LYS A 479 -21.09 -23.59 7.03
C LYS A 479 -22.35 -24.30 7.56
N SER A 480 -23.49 -23.61 7.41
CA SER A 480 -24.82 -24.19 7.28
C SER A 480 -24.77 -25.42 6.36
N TRP A 481 -25.49 -26.48 6.73
CA TRP A 481 -25.48 -27.83 6.14
C TRP A 481 -25.74 -27.94 4.62
N PHE A 482 -25.94 -26.83 3.90
CA PHE A 482 -26.32 -26.82 2.48
C PHE A 482 -25.16 -26.70 1.46
N ALA A 483 -23.90 -26.77 1.89
CA ALA A 483 -22.75 -26.68 0.98
C ALA A 483 -21.87 -27.94 0.93
N ALA A 484 -22.48 -29.13 1.10
CA ALA A 484 -21.84 -30.41 0.82
C ALA A 484 -22.41 -31.02 -0.47
N ILE A 485 -22.04 -30.46 -1.62
CA ILE A 485 -21.94 -31.24 -2.86
C ILE A 485 -20.45 -31.61 -2.98
N PRO A 486 -20.07 -32.89 -2.92
CA PRO A 486 -18.70 -33.28 -3.16
C PRO A 486 -18.36 -32.96 -4.63
N VAL A 487 -17.39 -32.08 -4.85
CA VAL A 487 -16.67 -32.02 -6.11
C VAL A 487 -15.84 -33.29 -6.21
N LEU A 488 -16.44 -34.32 -6.80
CA LEU A 488 -15.73 -35.50 -7.29
C LEU A 488 -14.98 -35.10 -8.56
N GLY A 489 -13.65 -34.97 -8.45
CA GLY A 489 -12.77 -34.92 -9.62
C GLY A 489 -11.62 -33.93 -9.48
N TYR A 490 -10.49 -34.39 -8.96
CA TYR A 490 -9.21 -34.51 -9.69
C TYR A 490 -8.10 -34.89 -8.70
N LEU A 491 -7.97 -36.20 -8.47
CA LEU A 491 -6.69 -36.82 -8.15
C LEU A 491 -5.96 -36.96 -9.49
N PHE A 492 -4.79 -36.35 -9.66
CA PHE A 492 -3.57 -36.97 -10.21
C PHE A 492 -2.44 -35.93 -10.36
N ARG A 493 -1.37 -36.20 -9.59
CA ARG A 493 0.04 -35.75 -9.67
C ARG A 493 0.39 -34.32 -9.25
#